data_AF-A0A822GX17-F1
#
_entry.id   AF-A0A822GX17-F1
#
_cell.length_a   1.000
_cell.length_b   1.000
_cell.length_c   1.000
_cell.angle_alpha   90.00
_cell.angle_beta   90.00
_cell.angle_gamma   90.00
#
_symmetry.space_group_name_H-M   'P 1'
#
loop_
_entity.id
_entity.type
_entity.pdbx_description
1 polymer ?
#
loop_
_entity_poly.entity_id
_entity_poly.type
_entity_poly.pdbx_seq_one_letter_code
_entity_poly.pdbx_strand_id
1 'polypeptide(L)' 'MENTSYWEYLKLNDDQHGILVTSVEQACILSKVLKENDVITAIDNVPIVDDEKLKFVDDTVTFTIIRQ' A
#
# COMPACT_ATOMS: atom_id res chain seq x y z
N MET A 1 9.09 2.49 -15.47
CA MET A 1 8.38 1.45 -16.24
C MET A 1 7.89 0.46 -15.22
N GLU A 2 6.70 0.70 -14.66
CA GLU A 2 6.06 -0.18 -13.68
C GLU A 2 5.70 -1.51 -14.36
N ASN A 3 5.84 -2.61 -13.63
CA ASN A 3 5.61 -3.94 -14.15
C ASN A 3 4.11 -4.27 -14.13
N THR A 4 3.42 -4.02 -15.24
CA THR A 4 1.96 -4.22 -15.40
C THR A 4 1.50 -5.63 -15.03
N SER A 5 2.35 -6.65 -15.23
CA SER A 5 2.01 -8.05 -14.96
C SER A 5 1.88 -8.37 -13.46
N TYR A 6 2.52 -7.61 -12.58
CA TYR A 6 2.36 -7.76 -11.13
C TYR A 6 1.01 -7.21 -10.64
N TRP A 7 0.54 -6.13 -11.25
CA TRP A 7 -0.74 -5.50 -10.92
C TRP A 7 -1.93 -6.37 -11.37
N GLU A 8 -1.82 -6.99 -12.56
CA GLU A 8 -2.79 -7.98 -13.06
C GLU A 8 -2.89 -9.21 -12.14
N TYR A 9 -1.77 -9.70 -11.63
CA TYR A 9 -1.75 -10.82 -10.67
C TYR A 9 -2.48 -10.48 -9.35
N LEU A 10 -2.36 -9.23 -8.90
CA LEU A 10 -3.02 -8.71 -7.70
C LEU A 10 -4.49 -8.32 -7.92
N LYS A 11 -5.02 -8.47 -9.15
CA LYS A 11 -6.36 -8.08 -9.61
C LYS A 11 -6.75 -6.64 -9.23
N LEU A 12 -5.79 -5.74 -9.28
CA LEU A 12 -6.09 -4.31 -9.21
C LEU A 12 -6.68 -3.91 -10.56
N ASN A 13 -7.70 -3.07 -10.57
CA ASN A 13 -8.19 -2.51 -11.84
C ASN A 13 -7.05 -1.74 -12.51
N ASP A 14 -7.02 -1.66 -13.84
CA ASP A 14 -5.93 -1.02 -14.60
C ASP A 14 -5.65 0.45 -14.18
N ASP A 15 -6.61 1.11 -13.52
CA ASP A 15 -6.52 2.47 -12.98
C ASP A 15 -6.16 2.53 -11.47
N GLN A 16 -5.90 1.38 -10.82
CA GLN A 16 -5.57 1.32 -9.40
C GLN A 16 -4.06 1.25 -9.17
N HIS A 17 -3.51 2.35 -8.66
CA HIS A 17 -2.14 2.46 -8.18
C HIS A 17 -2.05 2.14 -6.69
N GLY A 18 -0.89 1.64 -6.24
CA GLY A 18 -0.67 1.29 -4.84
C GLY A 18 0.77 0.89 -4.54
N ILE A 19 1.02 0.50 -3.28
CA ILE A 19 2.31 -0.02 -2.83
C ILE A 19 2.10 -1.45 -2.33
N LEU A 20 2.85 -2.40 -2.90
CA LEU A 20 2.86 -3.79 -2.46
C LEU A 20 3.69 -3.93 -1.18
N VAL A 21 3.09 -4.50 -0.14
CA VAL A 21 3.78 -4.87 1.09
C VAL A 21 4.54 -6.18 0.86
N THR A 22 5.85 -6.07 0.70
CA THR A 22 6.73 -7.24 0.46
C THR A 22 7.22 -7.90 1.74
N SER A 23 7.22 -7.18 2.87
CA SER A 23 7.53 -7.72 4.19
C SER A 23 7.04 -6.77 5.28
N VAL A 24 6.80 -7.30 6.48
CA VAL A 24 6.48 -6.51 7.67
C VAL A 24 7.36 -6.95 8.82
N GLU A 25 8.07 -6.01 9.43
CA GLU A 25 8.89 -6.29 10.60
C GLU A 25 8.03 -6.65 11.82
N GLN A 26 8.28 -7.81 12.44
CA GLN A 26 7.45 -8.32 13.54
C GLN A 26 7.46 -7.43 14.80
N ALA A 27 8.52 -6.65 15.02
CA ALA A 27 8.60 -5.73 16.15
C ALA A 27 7.83 -4.42 15.92
N CYS A 28 7.37 -4.16 14.70
CA CYS A 28 6.60 -2.95 14.38
C CYS A 28 5.12 -3.12 14.73
N ILE A 29 4.47 -2.04 15.17
CA ILE A 29 3.02 -2.02 15.45
C ILE A 29 2.18 -2.40 14.22
N LEU A 30 2.71 -2.12 13.02
CA LEU A 30 2.06 -2.44 11.75
C LEU A 30 1.96 -3.95 11.49
N SER A 31 2.76 -4.79 12.17
CA SER A 31 2.66 -6.27 12.05
C SER A 31 1.31 -6.83 12.50
N LYS A 32 0.52 -6.06 13.27
CA LYS A 32 -0.84 -6.43 13.69
C LYS A 32 -1.90 -6.10 12.65
N VAL A 33 -1.57 -5.27 11.66
CA VAL A 33 -2.52 -4.69 10.69
C VAL A 33 -2.17 -5.10 9.27
N LEU A 34 -0.91 -4.86 8.87
CA LEU A 34 -0.37 -5.19 7.56
C LEU A 34 0.13 -6.62 7.51
N LYS A 35 -0.01 -7.23 6.33
CA LYS A 35 0.50 -8.56 5.98
C LYS A 35 1.26 -8.47 4.67
N GLU A 36 2.16 -9.43 4.47
CA GLU A 36 2.78 -9.65 3.18
C GLU A 36 1.71 -9.88 2.11
N ASN A 37 1.92 -9.28 0.93
CA ASN A 37 1.00 -9.23 -0.21
C ASN A 37 -0.23 -8.32 -0.05
N ASP A 38 -0.32 -7.54 1.04
CA ASP A 38 -1.26 -6.42 1.08
C ASP A 38 -0.88 -5.36 0.05
N VAL A 39 -1.89 -4.70 -0.52
CA VAL A 39 -1.67 -3.52 -1.37
C VAL A 39 -2.26 -2.30 -0.67
N ILE A 40 -1.39 -1.34 -0.36
CA ILE A 40 -1.79 -0.04 0.19
C ILE A 40 -2.16 0.86 -0.98
N THR A 41 -3.39 1.35 -1.02
CA THR A 41 -3.91 2.20 -2.12
C THR A 41 -4.12 3.65 -1.72
N ALA A 42 -4.20 3.93 -0.42
CA ALA A 42 -4.24 5.28 0.11
C ALA A 42 -3.65 5.34 1.52
N ILE A 43 -3.08 6.49 1.87
CA ILE A 43 -2.60 6.80 3.21
C ILE A 43 -3.23 8.11 3.66
N ASP A 44 -3.87 8.13 4.83
CA ASP A 44 -4.63 9.28 5.38
C ASP A 44 -5.67 9.85 4.39
N ASN A 45 -6.34 8.96 3.65
CA ASN A 45 -7.28 9.25 2.57
C ASN A 45 -6.65 9.94 1.34
N VAL A 46 -5.32 10.05 1.29
CA VAL A 46 -4.59 10.49 0.09
C VAL A 46 -4.31 9.25 -0.77
N PRO A 47 -4.89 9.16 -1.98
CA PRO A 47 -4.62 8.04 -2.88
C PRO A 47 -3.16 8.03 -3.30
N ILE A 48 -2.57 6.84 -3.37
CA ILE A 48 -1.24 6.65 -3.91
C ILE A 48 -1.39 6.59 -5.42
N VAL A 49 -0.85 7.58 -6.13
CA VAL A 49 -0.95 7.71 -7.60
C VAL A 49 0.42 7.67 -8.27
N ASP A 50 1.51 7.84 -7.51
CA ASP A 50 2.90 7.80 -7.96
C ASP A 50 3.84 7.54 -6.76
N ASP A 51 5.09 7.12 -7.02
CA ASP A 51 6.20 6.90 -6.06
C ASP A 51 6.66 8.19 -5.31
N GLU A 52 5.76 9.17 -5.13
CA GLU A 52 6.08 10.43 -4.47
C GLU A 52 6.25 10.27 -2.95
N LYS A 53 7.07 11.14 -2.38
CA LYS A 53 7.29 11.19 -0.93
C LYS A 53 6.06 11.76 -0.25
N LEU A 54 5.33 10.92 0.47
CA LEU A 54 4.26 11.35 1.36
C LEU A 54 4.84 12.07 2.58
N LYS A 55 4.32 13.28 2.86
CA LYS A 55 4.60 14.00 4.10
C LYS A 55 3.52 13.69 5.12
N PHE A 56 3.91 13.03 6.19
CA PHE A 56 3.05 12.80 7.34
C PHE A 56 3.04 14.04 8.23
N VAL A 57 1.85 14.52 8.59
CA VAL A 57 1.66 15.71 9.43
C VAL A 57 1.09 15.34 10.81
N ASP A 58 0.49 14.15 10.95
CA ASP A 58 -0.18 13.68 12.16
C ASP A 58 0.54 12.50 12.84
N ASP A 59 0.29 12.37 14.15
CA ASP A 59 0.78 11.26 14.99
C ASP A 59 0.11 9.90 14.66
N THR A 60 -0.98 9.92 13.89
CA THR A 60 -1.74 8.73 13.47
C THR A 60 -1.78 8.64 11.96
N VAL A 61 -1.46 7.46 11.42
CA VAL A 61 -1.48 7.15 9.98
C VAL A 61 -2.54 6.08 9.70
N THR A 62 -3.42 6.36 8.76
CA THR A 62 -4.51 5.47 8.33
C THR A 62 -4.21 4.87 6.97
N PHE A 63 -4.30 3.55 6.83
CA PHE A 63 -4.04 2.84 5.58
C PHE A 63 -5.34 2.34 4.96
N THR A 64 -5.53 2.58 3.66
CA THR A 64 -6.55 1.87 2.87
C THR A 64 -5.89 0.69 2.17
N ILE A 65 -6.33 -0.52 2.53
CA ILE A 65 -5.68 -1.77 2.14
C ILE A 65 -6.64 -2.61 1.30
N ILE A 66 -6.14 -3.16 0.21
CA ILE A 66 -6.78 -4.24 -0.54
C ILE A 66 -6.05 -5.54 -0.20
N ARG A 67 -6.81 -6.56 0.22
CA ARG A 67 -6.31 -7.88 0.60
C ARG A 67 -7.09 -8.94 -0.16
N GLN A 68 -6.38 -9.84 -0.85
CA GLN A 68 -6.93 -11.02 -1.52
C GLN A 68 -7.16 -12.16 -0.52
#